data_AF-A0A0H2RCK7-F1
#
_entry.id   AF-A0A0H2RCK7-F1
#
_cell.length_a   1.000
_cell.length_b   1.000
_cell.length_c   1.000
_cell.angle_alpha   90.00
_cell.angle_beta   90.00
_cell.angle_gamma   90.00
#
_symmetry.space_group_name_H-M   'P 1'
#
loop_
_entity.id
_entity.type
_entity.pdbx_description
1 polymer ?
#
loop_
_entity_poly.entity_id
_entity_poly.type
_entity_poly.pdbx_seq_one_letter_code
_entity_poly.pdbx_strand_id
1 'polypeptide(L)'
;MSVYRSGHKCHKVTAWLYNDTCWSNLSEHLPARHIRDFLRSRLNHNGFVLRLLNPYLKAPDFYHRFMEDVCAWQNDPAISWHKGEWVCGDCNVQFVKQELYSWFVRRLVQDRHKFKPNCPYGYDCVRQTHRIGHAEQLNHLCDPEINLYGSRVKR
;
A
#
# COMPACT_ATOMS: atom_id res chain seq x y z
N MET A 1 -17.69 27.33 9.52
CA MET A 1 -17.76 26.64 10.83
C MET A 1 -17.16 25.25 10.65
N SER A 2 -16.02 24.97 11.28
CA SER A 2 -15.41 23.63 11.24
C SER A 2 -16.03 22.78 12.34
N VAL A 3 -16.74 21.71 11.98
CA VAL A 3 -17.33 20.77 12.94
C VAL A 3 -16.29 19.72 13.27
N TYR A 4 -15.83 19.70 14.52
CA TYR A 4 -14.89 18.69 15.01
C TYR A 4 -15.68 17.48 15.51
N ARG A 5 -15.25 16.27 15.13
CA ARG A 5 -15.79 15.02 15.71
C ARG A 5 -14.65 14.10 16.13
N SER A 6 -14.96 13.16 17.00
CA SER A 6 -14.02 12.13 17.44
C SER A 6 -13.97 11.01 16.39
N GLY A 7 -12.78 10.64 15.93
CA GLY A 7 -12.62 9.50 15.01
C GLY A 7 -12.81 8.17 15.74
N HIS A 8 -13.54 7.22 15.13
CA HIS A 8 -13.95 5.98 15.80
C HIS A 8 -12.78 5.09 16.25
N LYS A 9 -11.64 5.15 15.54
CA LYS A 9 -10.48 4.28 15.79
C LYS A 9 -9.50 4.77 16.87
N CYS A 10 -9.37 6.07 17.06
CA CYS A 10 -8.39 6.62 18.01
C CYS A 10 -8.97 7.62 19.00
N HIS A 11 -10.28 7.89 18.90
CA HIS A 11 -11.03 8.86 19.68
C HIS A 11 -10.50 10.31 19.65
N LYS A 12 -9.52 10.61 18.80
CA LYS A 12 -8.99 11.97 18.64
C LYS A 12 -10.05 12.86 17.99
N VAL A 13 -10.25 14.03 18.58
CA VAL A 13 -11.10 15.09 18.03
C VAL A 13 -10.36 15.77 16.88
N THR A 14 -10.96 15.74 15.70
CA THR A 14 -10.39 16.37 14.50
C THR A 14 -11.49 16.83 13.54
N ALA A 15 -11.15 17.78 12.67
CA ALA A 15 -11.99 18.15 11.52
C ALA A 15 -11.71 17.28 10.29
N TRP A 16 -10.62 16.49 10.33
CA TRP A 16 -10.14 15.69 9.21
C TRP A 16 -10.65 14.24 9.35
N LEU A 17 -11.88 13.98 8.91
CA LEU A 17 -12.57 12.69 9.03
C LEU A 17 -13.03 12.17 7.67
N TYR A 18 -12.98 10.85 7.49
CA TYR A 18 -13.30 10.15 6.26
C TYR A 18 -14.17 8.95 6.50
N ASN A 19 -14.99 8.66 5.50
CA ASN A 19 -15.68 7.40 5.28
C ASN A 19 -15.81 7.18 3.77
N ASP A 20 -16.52 6.13 3.39
CA ASP A 20 -16.85 5.77 2.01
C ASP A 20 -17.34 6.92 1.13
N THR A 21 -18.12 7.85 1.67
CA THR A 21 -18.66 8.98 0.91
C THR A 21 -17.61 10.03 0.50
N CYS A 22 -16.42 10.02 1.10
CA CYS A 22 -15.43 11.09 0.92
C CYS A 22 -13.96 10.65 0.88
N TRP A 23 -13.66 9.36 0.72
CA TRP A 23 -12.27 8.88 0.62
C TRP A 23 -11.44 9.56 -0.47
N SER A 24 -12.05 10.01 -1.57
CA SER A 24 -11.33 10.76 -2.62
C SER A 24 -10.64 12.03 -2.08
N ASN A 25 -11.20 12.65 -1.04
CA ASN A 25 -10.67 13.87 -0.44
C ASN A 25 -9.41 13.59 0.41
N LEU A 26 -9.04 12.32 0.65
CA LEU A 26 -7.77 11.97 1.30
C LEU A 26 -6.56 12.56 0.57
N SER A 27 -6.67 12.74 -0.74
CA SER A 27 -5.63 13.34 -1.58
C SER A 27 -5.20 14.75 -1.16
N GLU A 28 -6.08 15.51 -0.50
CA GLU A 28 -5.79 16.87 0.01
C GLU A 28 -4.72 16.86 1.10
N HIS A 29 -4.63 15.76 1.85
CA HIS A 29 -3.79 15.67 3.04
C HIS A 29 -2.75 14.55 2.96
N LEU A 30 -3.03 13.54 2.14
CA LEU A 30 -2.11 12.50 1.74
C LEU A 30 -1.99 12.57 0.21
N PRO A 31 -1.10 13.39 -0.34
CA PRO A 31 -0.89 13.42 -1.78
C PRO A 31 -0.44 12.05 -2.30
N ALA A 32 -1.01 11.60 -3.42
CA ALA A 32 -0.68 10.29 -4.02
C ALA A 32 0.82 10.10 -4.26
N ARG A 33 1.56 11.20 -4.48
CA ARG A 33 3.03 11.18 -4.63
C ARG A 33 3.77 10.64 -3.40
N HIS A 34 3.22 10.74 -2.18
CA HIS A 34 3.84 10.24 -0.95
C HIS A 34 3.51 8.76 -0.69
N ILE A 35 2.56 8.18 -1.42
CA ILE A 35 2.15 6.78 -1.23
C ILE A 35 3.29 5.80 -1.54
N ARG A 36 4.13 6.13 -2.52
CA ARG A 36 5.31 5.34 -2.87
C ARG A 36 6.29 5.19 -1.70
N ASP A 37 6.33 6.12 -0.77
CA ASP A 37 7.20 6.03 0.43
C ASP A 37 6.69 5.01 1.45
N PHE A 38 5.46 4.51 1.28
CA PHE A 38 4.88 3.48 2.14
C PHE A 38 5.12 2.07 1.61
N LEU A 39 5.76 1.93 0.44
CA LEU A 39 6.17 0.63 -0.05
C LEU A 39 7.19 0.00 0.89
N ARG A 40 7.12 -1.33 1.03
CA ARG A 40 8.01 -2.08 1.92
C ARG A 40 9.48 -1.90 1.53
N SER A 41 10.31 -1.63 2.53
CA SER A 41 11.78 -1.67 2.43
C SER A 41 12.31 -0.86 1.26
N ARG A 42 12.92 -1.48 0.25
CA ARG A 42 13.60 -0.81 -0.88
C ARG A 42 12.75 -0.70 -2.15
N LEU A 43 11.49 -1.11 -2.10
CA LEU A 43 10.59 -1.09 -3.26
C LEU A 43 10.34 0.32 -3.79
N ASN A 44 10.34 1.33 -2.92
CA ASN A 44 10.22 2.73 -3.30
C ASN A 44 11.43 3.26 -4.10
N HIS A 45 12.53 2.50 -4.16
CA HIS A 45 13.71 2.79 -4.96
C HIS A 45 13.85 1.88 -6.20
N ASN A 46 12.91 0.95 -6.40
CA ASN A 46 12.90 0.08 -7.57
C ASN A 46 12.11 0.74 -8.70
N GLY A 47 12.83 1.27 -9.71
CA GLY A 47 12.23 1.99 -10.82
C GLY A 47 11.22 1.17 -11.64
N PHE A 48 11.40 -0.15 -11.72
CA PHE A 48 10.45 -1.05 -12.40
C PHE A 48 9.15 -1.18 -11.60
N VAL A 49 9.25 -1.40 -10.29
CA VAL A 49 8.09 -1.44 -9.37
C VAL A 49 7.32 -0.12 -9.39
N LEU A 50 8.03 1.01 -9.34
CA LEU A 50 7.39 2.33 -9.43
C LEU A 50 6.68 2.55 -10.78
N ARG A 51 7.26 2.05 -11.89
CA ARG A 51 6.62 2.12 -13.21
C ARG A 51 5.29 1.36 -13.23
N LEU A 52 5.21 0.22 -12.53
CA LEU A 52 3.98 -0.56 -12.37
C LEU A 52 2.95 0.11 -11.44
N LEU A 53 3.39 0.75 -10.36
CA LEU A 53 2.49 1.39 -9.39
C LEU A 53 1.92 2.73 -9.88
N ASN A 54 2.72 3.52 -10.60
CA ASN A 54 2.39 4.89 -10.98
C ASN A 54 1.05 5.06 -11.73
N PRO A 55 0.64 4.18 -12.66
CA PRO A 55 -0.65 4.28 -13.31
C PRO A 55 -1.82 4.32 -12.32
N TYR A 56 -1.78 3.50 -11.25
CA TYR A 56 -2.82 3.50 -10.23
C TYR A 56 -2.80 4.79 -9.41
N LEU A 57 -1.62 5.28 -8.99
CA LEU A 57 -1.50 6.50 -8.20
C LEU A 57 -1.91 7.77 -8.95
N LYS A 58 -1.87 7.74 -10.29
CA LYS A 58 -2.31 8.84 -11.15
C LYS A 58 -3.81 8.81 -11.44
N ALA A 59 -4.50 7.72 -11.10
CA ALA A 59 -5.94 7.63 -11.30
C ALA A 59 -6.66 8.61 -10.36
N PRO A 60 -7.64 9.39 -10.86
CA PRO A 60 -8.33 10.39 -10.04
C PRO A 60 -9.15 9.76 -8.89
N ASP A 61 -9.53 8.50 -9.04
CA ASP A 61 -10.29 7.72 -8.05
C ASP A 61 -9.42 6.82 -7.19
N PHE A 62 -8.09 7.00 -7.19
CA PHE A 62 -7.14 6.11 -6.50
C PHE A 62 -7.55 5.79 -5.05
N TYR A 63 -7.80 6.80 -4.22
CA TYR A 63 -8.13 6.59 -2.81
C TYR A 63 -9.45 5.86 -2.62
N HIS A 64 -10.49 6.27 -3.36
CA HIS A 64 -11.78 5.61 -3.26
C HIS A 64 -11.68 4.13 -3.65
N ARG A 65 -11.06 3.84 -4.80
CA ARG A 65 -10.85 2.47 -5.28
C ARG A 65 -9.98 1.65 -4.34
N PHE A 66 -8.89 2.23 -3.84
CA PHE A 66 -8.00 1.59 -2.88
C PHE A 66 -8.76 1.14 -1.62
N MET A 67 -9.50 2.07 -1.01
CA MET A 67 -10.25 1.80 0.22
C MET A 67 -11.38 0.79 -0.02
N GLU A 68 -12.08 0.91 -1.14
CA GLU A 68 -13.10 -0.05 -1.57
C GLU A 68 -12.55 -1.47 -1.70
N ASP A 69 -11.43 -1.63 -2.41
CA ASP A 69 -10.77 -2.92 -2.62
C ASP A 69 -10.32 -3.54 -1.30
N VAL A 70 -9.63 -2.77 -0.46
CA VAL A 70 -9.08 -3.29 0.80
C VAL A 70 -10.20 -3.69 1.74
N CYS A 71 -11.25 -2.88 1.89
CA CYS A 71 -12.42 -3.24 2.69
C CYS A 71 -13.15 -4.48 2.11
N ALA A 72 -13.23 -4.63 0.79
CA ALA A 72 -13.85 -5.81 0.17
C ALA A 72 -13.04 -7.09 0.37
N TRP A 73 -11.72 -6.99 0.58
CA TRP A 73 -10.85 -8.15 0.83
C TRP A 73 -10.63 -8.46 2.31
N GLN A 74 -11.20 -7.68 3.22
CA GLN A 74 -11.20 -8.01 4.64
C GLN A 74 -12.23 -9.11 4.89
N ASN A 75 -11.74 -10.31 5.20
CA ASN A 75 -12.58 -11.48 5.46
C ASN A 75 -12.91 -11.66 6.96
N ASP A 76 -12.36 -10.82 7.84
CA ASP A 76 -12.61 -10.88 9.28
C ASP A 76 -13.53 -9.73 9.72
N PRO A 77 -14.82 -10.00 9.98
CA PRO A 77 -15.77 -8.98 10.43
C PRO A 77 -15.42 -8.39 11.81
N ALA A 78 -14.66 -9.09 12.66
CA ALA A 78 -14.28 -8.60 13.99
C ALA A 78 -13.14 -7.56 13.98
N ILE A 79 -12.33 -7.56 12.91
CA ILE A 79 -11.22 -6.61 12.71
C ILE A 79 -11.55 -5.60 11.60
N SER A 80 -12.65 -5.82 10.86
CA SER A 80 -13.01 -5.06 9.66
C SER A 80 -13.11 -3.55 9.90
N TRP A 81 -12.47 -2.79 9.01
CA TRP A 81 -12.72 -1.37 8.86
C TRP A 81 -14.08 -1.21 8.20
N HIS A 82 -15.08 -0.80 8.97
CA HIS A 82 -16.41 -0.54 8.44
C HIS A 82 -16.41 0.73 7.58
N LYS A 83 -16.83 0.59 6.33
CA LYS A 83 -16.79 1.65 5.30
C LYS A 83 -17.50 2.95 5.71
N GLY A 84 -18.59 2.85 6.47
CA GLY A 84 -19.39 3.99 6.92
C GLY A 84 -18.89 4.67 8.20
N GLU A 85 -17.87 4.12 8.89
CA GLU A 85 -17.34 4.73 10.11
C GLU A 85 -16.51 5.97 9.78
N TRP A 86 -16.70 7.04 10.57
CA TRP A 86 -15.85 8.22 10.49
C TRP A 86 -14.48 7.95 11.12
N VAL A 87 -13.44 7.93 10.28
CA VAL A 87 -12.06 7.68 10.70
C VAL A 87 -11.21 8.91 10.42
N CYS A 88 -10.34 9.28 11.36
CA CYS A 88 -9.47 10.44 11.17
C CYS A 88 -8.41 10.23 10.08
N GLY A 89 -7.90 11.34 9.55
CA GLY A 89 -6.82 11.35 8.57
C GLY A 89 -5.61 10.52 8.97
N ASP A 90 -5.10 10.69 10.19
CA ASP A 90 -3.94 9.94 10.70
C ASP A 90 -4.17 8.43 10.65
N CYS A 91 -5.35 7.97 11.10
CA CYS A 91 -5.70 6.56 11.05
C CYS A 91 -5.78 6.06 9.60
N ASN A 92 -6.37 6.83 8.67
CA ASN A 92 -6.39 6.47 7.25
C ASN A 92 -4.96 6.39 6.67
N VAL A 93 -4.06 7.30 7.04
CA VAL A 93 -2.64 7.23 6.61
C VAL A 93 -1.98 5.94 7.10
N GLN A 94 -2.18 5.56 8.36
CA GLN A 94 -1.64 4.31 8.90
C GLN A 94 -2.23 3.08 8.21
N PHE A 95 -3.53 3.12 7.92
CA PHE A 95 -4.20 2.06 7.19
C PHE A 95 -3.64 1.89 5.78
N VAL A 96 -3.51 2.99 5.03
CA VAL A 96 -2.89 2.96 3.69
C VAL A 96 -1.46 2.40 3.77
N LYS A 97 -0.67 2.80 4.77
CA LYS A 97 0.69 2.25 4.98
C LYS A 97 0.70 0.74 5.17
N GLN A 98 -0.24 0.21 5.96
CA GLN A 98 -0.32 -1.22 6.27
C GLN A 98 -0.75 -2.02 5.04
N GLU A 99 -1.70 -1.51 4.28
CA GLU A 99 -2.42 -2.26 3.26
C GLU A 99 -1.84 -2.08 1.85
N LEU A 100 -1.08 -1.01 1.58
CA LEU A 100 -0.58 -0.66 0.24
C LEU A 100 0.13 -1.82 -0.47
N TYR A 101 1.05 -2.51 0.23
CA TYR A 101 1.82 -3.59 -0.38
C TYR A 101 0.93 -4.76 -0.80
N SER A 102 0.09 -5.25 0.11
CA SER A 102 -0.82 -6.36 -0.15
C SER A 102 -1.83 -6.00 -1.24
N TRP A 103 -2.36 -4.78 -1.20
CA TRP A 103 -3.29 -4.29 -2.21
C TRP A 103 -2.65 -4.23 -3.59
N PHE A 104 -1.44 -3.69 -3.69
CA PHE A 104 -0.77 -3.54 -4.97
C PHE A 104 -0.47 -4.89 -5.62
N VAL A 105 0.04 -5.86 -4.84
CA VAL A 105 0.27 -7.22 -5.32
C VAL A 105 -1.03 -7.88 -5.80
N ARG A 106 -2.13 -7.75 -5.04
CA ARG A 106 -3.45 -8.29 -5.44
C ARG A 106 -3.98 -7.65 -6.72
N ARG A 107 -3.82 -6.32 -6.88
CA ARG A 107 -4.21 -5.64 -8.12
C ARG A 107 -3.42 -6.13 -9.32
N LEU A 108 -2.11 -6.30 -9.19
CA LEU A 108 -1.30 -6.89 -10.27
C LEU A 108 -1.78 -8.30 -10.64
N VAL A 109 -2.13 -9.14 -9.65
CA VAL A 109 -2.69 -10.48 -9.92
C VAL A 109 -4.04 -10.38 -10.65
N GLN A 110 -4.96 -9.51 -10.21
CA GLN A 110 -6.24 -9.29 -10.87
C GLN A 110 -6.08 -8.80 -12.32
N ASP A 111 -5.09 -7.93 -12.55
CA ASP A 111 -4.74 -7.40 -13.86
C ASP A 111 -3.90 -8.39 -14.70
N ARG A 112 -3.79 -9.64 -14.24
CA ARG A 112 -3.08 -10.74 -14.91
C ARG A 112 -1.61 -10.42 -15.19
N HIS A 113 -0.99 -9.63 -14.32
CA HIS A 113 0.44 -9.35 -14.39
C HIS A 113 1.26 -10.64 -14.31
N LYS A 114 2.21 -10.79 -15.22
CA LYS A 114 3.11 -11.94 -15.28
C LYS A 114 4.36 -11.66 -14.46
N PHE A 115 4.38 -12.15 -13.22
CA PHE A 115 5.56 -12.07 -12.38
C PHE A 115 6.74 -12.86 -12.96
N LYS A 116 7.94 -12.28 -12.84
CA LYS A 116 9.21 -12.95 -13.11
C LYS A 116 9.57 -13.90 -11.96
N PRO A 117 10.59 -14.75 -12.10
CA PRO A 117 11.12 -15.51 -10.96
C PRO A 117 11.45 -14.60 -9.78
N ASN A 118 11.16 -15.04 -8.57
CA ASN A 118 11.40 -14.26 -7.36
C ASN A 118 12.90 -14.01 -7.16
N CYS A 119 13.23 -12.80 -6.72
CA CYS A 119 14.54 -12.52 -6.16
C CYS A 119 14.63 -13.19 -4.78
N PRO A 120 15.71 -13.94 -4.46
CA PRO A 120 15.88 -14.55 -3.13
C PRO A 120 15.87 -13.53 -1.98
N TYR A 121 16.17 -12.27 -2.27
CA TYR A 121 16.14 -11.18 -1.29
C TYR A 121 14.82 -10.39 -1.28
N GLY A 122 13.87 -10.71 -2.16
CA GLY A 122 12.57 -10.06 -2.26
C GLY A 122 12.63 -8.53 -2.22
N TYR A 123 11.70 -7.92 -1.49
CA TYR A 123 11.67 -6.47 -1.29
C TYR A 123 12.89 -5.90 -0.55
N ASP A 124 13.71 -6.74 0.09
CA ASP A 124 14.94 -6.32 0.78
C ASP A 124 16.16 -6.25 -0.13
N CYS A 125 16.08 -6.73 -1.38
CA CYS A 125 17.21 -6.77 -2.30
C CYS A 125 17.86 -5.39 -2.48
N VAL A 126 19.17 -5.28 -2.27
CA VAL A 126 19.90 -4.01 -2.44
C VAL A 126 20.14 -3.71 -3.92
N ARG A 127 20.33 -4.74 -4.74
CA ARG A 127 20.64 -4.60 -6.18
C ARG A 127 19.48 -3.99 -6.97
N GLN A 128 18.25 -4.13 -6.48
CA GLN A 128 17.05 -3.58 -7.14
C GLN A 128 17.05 -2.05 -7.27
N THR A 129 17.85 -1.34 -6.46
CA THR A 129 17.86 0.13 -6.41
C THR A 129 18.80 0.77 -7.45
N HIS A 130 19.81 0.05 -7.91
CA HIS A 130 20.89 0.62 -8.74
C HIS A 130 21.32 -0.27 -9.91
N ARG A 131 20.80 -1.51 -10.03
CA ARG A 131 21.03 -2.39 -11.19
C ARG A 131 19.72 -2.61 -11.92
N ILE A 132 19.45 -1.75 -12.90
CA ILE A 132 18.18 -1.77 -13.66
C ILE A 132 17.93 -3.16 -14.27
N GLY A 133 18.93 -3.76 -14.91
CA GLY A 133 18.78 -5.12 -15.47
C GLY A 133 18.39 -6.18 -14.42
N HIS A 134 18.87 -6.06 -13.18
CA HIS A 134 18.46 -6.95 -12.10
C HIS A 134 17.01 -6.71 -11.66
N ALA A 135 16.60 -5.43 -11.56
CA ALA A 135 15.24 -5.05 -11.18
C ALA A 135 14.19 -5.46 -12.22
N GLU A 136 14.57 -5.53 -13.50
CA GLU A 136 13.66 -5.93 -14.59
C GLU A 136 13.57 -7.45 -14.79
N GLN A 137 14.63 -8.19 -14.45
CA GLN A 137 14.70 -9.63 -14.68
C GLN A 137 14.09 -10.48 -13.56
N LEU A 138 13.98 -9.94 -12.35
CA LEU A 138 13.51 -10.66 -11.16
C LEU A 138 12.35 -9.93 -10.49
N ASN A 139 11.46 -10.69 -9.87
CA ASN A 139 10.39 -10.14 -9.05
C ASN A 139 10.91 -9.77 -7.65
N HIS A 140 10.72 -8.51 -7.24
CA HIS A 140 11.00 -8.02 -5.88
C HIS A 140 9.73 -7.81 -5.05
N LEU A 141 8.54 -7.95 -5.64
CA LEU A 141 7.24 -7.96 -4.95
C LEU A 141 6.98 -9.34 -4.34
N CYS A 142 7.93 -9.82 -3.55
CA CYS A 142 7.86 -11.08 -2.82
C CYS A 142 8.60 -10.95 -1.49
N ASP A 143 8.28 -11.84 -0.54
CA ASP A 143 9.06 -11.94 0.69
C ASP A 143 10.49 -12.45 0.38
N PRO A 144 11.50 -12.01 1.15
CA PRO A 144 12.82 -12.61 1.11
C PRO A 144 12.75 -14.09 1.47
N GLU A 145 13.52 -14.92 0.76
CA GLU A 145 13.65 -16.33 1.09
C GLU A 145 14.27 -16.51 2.48
N ILE A 146 13.73 -17.49 3.19
CA ILE A 146 14.22 -17.93 4.48
C ILE A 146 14.96 -19.25 4.25
N ASN A 147 16.19 -19.36 4.75
CA ASN A 147 16.94 -20.60 4.66
C ASN A 147 16.35 -21.68 5.60
N LEU A 148 16.86 -22.91 5.49
CA LEU A 148 16.42 -24.07 6.30
C LEU A 148 16.54 -23.87 7.81
N TYR A 149 17.25 -22.83 8.27
CA TYR A 149 17.45 -22.49 9.67
C TYR A 149 16.62 -21.28 10.13
N GLY A 150 15.61 -20.88 9.36
CA GLY A 150 14.75 -19.75 9.72
C GLY A 150 15.41 -18.38 9.56
N SER A 151 16.62 -18.32 8.99
CA SER A 151 17.37 -17.07 8.80
C SER A 151 17.23 -16.54 7.37
N ARG A 152 17.18 -15.21 7.19
CA ARG A 152 17.15 -14.61 5.85
C ARG A 152 18.43 -14.95 5.08
N VAL A 153 18.30 -15.23 3.78
CA VAL A 153 19.45 -15.41 2.89
C VAL A 153 20.36 -14.16 2.96
N LYS A 154 21.67 -14.35 3.16
CA LYS A 154 22.64 -13.26 3.32
C LYS A 154 22.78 -12.49 2.01
N ARG A 155 22.67 -11.16 2.10
CA ARG A 155 22.66 -10.19 0.98
C ARG A 155 23.93 -10.20 0.14
#